data_AF-A0A3R6WXN3-F1
#
_entry.id   AF-A0A3R6WXN3-F1
#
_cell.length_a   1.000
_cell.length_b   1.000
_cell.length_c   1.000
_cell.angle_alpha   90.00
_cell.angle_beta   90.00
_cell.angle_gamma   90.00
#
_symmetry.space_group_name_H-M   'P 1'
#
loop_
_entity.id
_entity.type
_entity.pdbx_description
1 polymer ?
#
loop_
_entity_poly.entity_id
_entity_poly.type
_entity_poly.pdbx_seq_one_letter_code
_entity_poly.pdbx_strand_id
1 'polypeptide(L)'
;MFFFNFFSKKEDVLASIFKIAEKGMYNIDFPISKEGRFELLMFDIWLGEFLTENNSIYIDYEQKIKSTEEYLKLMASKLGLPPEKKCERIYIFRKDGWMRDIMGLVHSDFPRTKQYLPGYLYLSMISNPLTIYVDEVSERKIDELDTSDLVEFTGPFCEHYSWLVKTITNTIK
;
A
#
# COMPACT_ATOMS: atom_id res chain seq x y z
N MET A 1 -38.27 4.86 8.02
CA MET A 1 -37.16 4.55 8.94
C MET A 1 -36.17 3.67 8.18
N PHE A 2 -35.22 4.26 7.45
CA PHE A 2 -34.39 3.51 6.47
C PHE A 2 -32.98 4.12 6.29
N PHE A 3 -32.26 4.32 7.40
CA PHE A 3 -30.90 4.91 7.36
C PHE A 3 -29.79 4.03 8.00
N PHE A 4 -30.09 2.81 8.43
CA PHE A 4 -29.14 2.00 9.20
C PHE A 4 -28.26 1.01 8.41
N ASN A 5 -28.51 0.78 7.12
CA ASN A 5 -27.75 -0.22 6.34
C ASN A 5 -26.54 0.34 5.56
N PHE A 6 -26.34 1.65 5.53
CA PHE A 6 -25.25 2.26 4.76
C PHE A 6 -23.99 2.48 5.62
N PHE A 7 -24.14 2.65 6.94
CA PHE A 7 -23.02 2.82 7.87
C PHE A 7 -22.31 1.49 8.17
N SER A 8 -23.06 0.41 8.37
CA SER A 8 -22.50 -0.94 8.60
C SER A 8 -21.69 -1.45 7.41
N LYS A 9 -22.13 -1.14 6.18
CA LYS A 9 -21.44 -1.54 4.94
C LYS A 9 -20.10 -0.81 4.74
N LYS A 10 -19.92 0.39 5.30
CA LYS A 10 -18.69 1.20 5.16
C LYS A 10 -17.56 0.76 6.09
N GLU A 11 -17.89 0.46 7.36
CA GLU A 11 -16.92 -0.14 8.30
C GLU A 11 -16.42 -1.51 7.80
N ASP A 12 -17.30 -2.26 7.13
CA ASP A 12 -16.98 -3.58 6.57
C ASP A 12 -15.98 -3.50 5.40
N VAL A 13 -16.00 -2.42 4.61
CA VAL A 13 -15.06 -2.23 3.49
C VAL A 13 -13.63 -1.99 3.98
N LEU A 14 -13.43 -1.08 4.94
CA LEU A 14 -12.08 -0.81 5.45
C LEU A 14 -11.47 -2.02 6.15
N ALA A 15 -12.28 -2.72 6.97
CA ALA A 15 -11.85 -3.97 7.60
C ALA A 15 -11.53 -5.05 6.57
N SER A 16 -12.23 -5.08 5.44
CA SER A 16 -11.93 -6.00 4.35
C SER A 16 -10.63 -5.64 3.63
N ILE A 17 -10.35 -4.36 3.38
CA ILE A 17 -9.08 -3.89 2.83
C ILE A 17 -7.93 -4.33 3.73
N PHE A 18 -8.04 -4.13 5.04
CA PHE A 18 -7.03 -4.56 6.01
C PHE A 18 -6.73 -6.06 5.90
N LYS A 19 -7.78 -6.91 5.90
CA LYS A 19 -7.62 -8.37 5.75
C LYS A 19 -7.00 -8.76 4.41
N ILE A 20 -7.30 -8.04 3.33
CA ILE A 20 -6.72 -8.30 2.01
C ILE A 20 -5.23 -7.91 2.02
N ALA A 21 -4.89 -6.72 2.52
CA ALA A 21 -3.51 -6.23 2.62
C ALA A 21 -2.63 -7.15 3.48
N GLU A 22 -3.15 -7.66 4.60
CA GLU A 22 -2.43 -8.62 5.44
C GLU A 22 -2.18 -9.97 4.76
N LYS A 23 -3.06 -10.40 3.85
CA LYS A 23 -2.74 -11.53 2.97
C LYS A 23 -1.72 -11.14 1.91
N GLY A 24 -1.86 -9.93 1.36
CA GLY A 24 -1.01 -9.35 0.32
C GLY A 24 0.47 -9.34 0.72
N MET A 25 0.78 -8.92 1.95
CA MET A 25 2.17 -8.90 2.43
C MET A 25 2.85 -10.28 2.48
N TYR A 26 2.10 -11.38 2.37
CA TYR A 26 2.63 -12.75 2.21
C TYR A 26 2.43 -13.32 0.81
N ASN A 27 1.61 -12.67 -0.02
CA ASN A 27 1.28 -13.08 -1.39
C ASN A 27 2.13 -12.30 -2.40
N ILE A 28 3.45 -12.39 -2.24
CA ILE A 28 4.44 -11.86 -3.18
C ILE A 28 5.61 -12.85 -3.23
N ASP A 29 5.96 -13.29 -4.44
CA ASP A 29 7.09 -14.20 -4.67
C ASP A 29 8.40 -13.42 -4.83
N PHE A 30 8.75 -12.68 -3.78
CA PHE A 30 9.99 -11.90 -3.72
C PHE A 30 10.55 -11.90 -2.30
N PRO A 31 11.88 -12.06 -2.10
CA PRO A 31 12.47 -12.05 -0.78
C PRO A 31 12.38 -10.65 -0.16
N ILE A 32 11.58 -10.53 0.91
CA ILE A 32 11.37 -9.27 1.63
C ILE A 32 11.55 -9.44 3.14
N SER A 33 12.16 -8.42 3.76
CA SER A 33 12.31 -8.34 5.22
C SER A 33 10.95 -8.14 5.92
N LYS A 34 10.92 -8.25 7.25
CA LYS A 34 9.70 -7.97 8.01
C LYS A 34 9.29 -6.49 7.92
N GLU A 35 10.26 -5.59 7.85
CA GLU A 35 10.05 -4.16 7.64
C GLU A 35 9.52 -3.90 6.22
N GLY A 36 10.08 -4.57 5.21
CA GLY A 36 9.60 -4.49 3.83
C GLY A 36 8.17 -5.04 3.66
N ARG A 37 7.80 -6.10 4.40
CA ARG A 37 6.41 -6.59 4.46
C ARG A 37 5.45 -5.56 5.06
N PHE A 38 5.91 -4.82 6.06
CA PHE A 38 5.12 -3.77 6.67
C PHE A 38 4.93 -2.57 5.73
N GLU A 39 5.94 -2.24 4.93
CA GLU A 39 5.85 -1.21 3.88
C GLU A 39 4.89 -1.65 2.76
N LEU A 40 4.95 -2.92 2.33
CA LEU A 40 4.00 -3.49 1.38
C LEU A 40 2.56 -3.47 1.92
N LEU A 41 2.37 -3.84 3.20
CA LEU A 41 1.06 -3.77 3.85
C LEU A 41 0.48 -2.35 3.80
N MET A 42 1.28 -1.34 4.16
CA MET A 42 0.85 0.06 4.11
C MET A 42 0.51 0.50 2.68
N PHE A 43 1.32 0.11 1.70
CA PHE A 43 1.03 0.36 0.28
C PHE A 43 -0.29 -0.28 -0.17
N ASP A 44 -0.53 -1.53 0.20
CA ASP A 44 -1.75 -2.28 -0.15
C ASP A 44 -3.01 -1.64 0.44
N ILE A 45 -2.94 -1.19 1.70
CA ILE A 45 -4.02 -0.44 2.35
C ILE A 45 -4.28 0.84 1.57
N TRP A 46 -3.24 1.60 1.24
CA TRP A 46 -3.36 2.85 0.51
C TRP A 46 -3.98 2.66 -0.88
N LEU A 47 -3.56 1.64 -1.63
CA LEU A 47 -4.18 1.29 -2.91
C LEU A 47 -5.66 0.91 -2.75
N GLY A 48 -6.00 0.16 -1.70
CA GLY A 48 -7.39 -0.19 -1.41
C GLY A 48 -8.26 1.02 -1.08
N GLU A 49 -7.75 1.96 -0.30
CA GLU A 49 -8.41 3.24 -0.04
C GLU A 49 -8.61 4.03 -1.35
N PHE A 50 -7.57 4.15 -2.17
CA PHE A 50 -7.62 4.85 -3.47
C PHE A 50 -8.68 4.25 -4.41
N LEU A 51 -8.72 2.92 -4.55
CA LEU A 51 -9.72 2.25 -5.38
C LEU A 51 -11.14 2.41 -4.84
N THR A 52 -11.31 2.41 -3.51
CA THR A 52 -12.60 2.58 -2.85
C THR A 52 -13.15 3.99 -3.05
N GLU A 53 -12.30 5.01 -2.88
CA GLU A 53 -12.63 6.42 -3.13
C GLU A 53 -13.01 6.63 -4.61
N ASN A 54 -12.28 6.02 -5.55
CA ASN A 54 -12.60 6.07 -6.98
C ASN A 54 -13.93 5.39 -7.35
N ASN A 55 -14.42 4.44 -6.53
CA ASN A 55 -15.75 3.84 -6.67
C ASN A 55 -16.85 4.63 -5.92
N SER A 56 -16.57 5.87 -5.50
CA SER A 56 -17.50 6.75 -4.79
C SER A 56 -17.98 6.19 -3.44
N ILE A 57 -17.21 5.28 -2.84
CA ILE A 57 -17.46 4.77 -1.48
C ILE A 57 -16.68 5.66 -0.52
N TYR A 58 -17.38 6.65 0.05
CA TYR A 58 -16.75 7.59 0.97
C TYR A 58 -16.72 7.04 2.41
N ILE A 59 -15.52 6.90 2.96
CA ILE A 59 -15.25 6.59 4.37
C ILE A 59 -14.84 7.90 5.06
N ASP A 60 -15.37 8.14 6.26
CA ASP A 60 -14.99 9.31 7.04
C ASP A 60 -13.47 9.37 7.26
N TYR A 61 -12.86 10.52 7.01
CA TYR A 61 -11.41 10.67 7.02
C TYR A 61 -10.80 10.45 8.42
N GLU A 62 -11.42 10.99 9.46
CA GLU A 62 -10.92 10.84 10.83
C GLU A 62 -11.04 9.38 11.28
N GLN A 63 -12.18 8.74 10.98
CA GLN A 63 -12.38 7.32 11.26
C GLN A 63 -11.38 6.43 10.51
N LYS A 64 -11.12 6.74 9.24
CA LYS A 64 -10.16 6.02 8.39
C LYS A 64 -8.75 6.07 8.97
N ILE A 65 -8.27 7.28 9.26
CA ILE A 65 -6.93 7.49 9.85
C ILE A 65 -6.78 6.78 11.19
N LYS A 66 -7.78 6.91 12.08
CA LYS A 66 -7.76 6.23 13.38
C LYS A 66 -7.72 4.71 13.23
N SER A 67 -8.56 4.14 12.36
CA SER A 67 -8.64 2.70 12.14
C SER A 67 -7.34 2.16 11.52
N THR A 68 -6.75 2.90 10.59
CA THR A 68 -5.47 2.55 9.98
C THR A 68 -4.34 2.59 11.02
N GLU A 69 -4.27 3.60 11.88
CA GLU A 69 -3.29 3.67 12.97
C GLU A 69 -3.39 2.48 13.94
N GLU A 70 -4.61 2.15 14.37
CA GLU A 70 -4.85 1.00 15.26
C GLU A 70 -4.45 -0.32 14.60
N TYR A 71 -4.78 -0.49 13.33
CA TYR A 71 -4.44 -1.69 12.56
C TYR A 71 -2.94 -1.81 12.31
N LEU A 72 -2.26 -0.74 11.90
CA LEU A 72 -0.82 -0.74 11.66
C LEU A 72 -0.04 -1.04 12.96
N LYS A 73 -0.47 -0.54 14.11
CA LYS A 73 0.13 -0.91 15.41
C LYS A 73 0.01 -2.40 15.70
N LEU A 74 -1.16 -2.99 15.45
CA LEU A 74 -1.38 -4.43 15.60
C LEU A 74 -0.43 -5.21 14.70
N MET A 75 -0.28 -4.81 13.44
CA MET A 75 0.56 -5.49 12.47
C MET A 75 2.05 -5.33 12.75
N ALA A 76 2.50 -4.15 13.18
CA ALA A 76 3.87 -3.93 13.65
C ALA A 76 4.21 -4.87 14.81
N SER A 77 3.31 -4.99 15.79
CA SER A 77 3.46 -5.95 16.90
C SER A 77 3.54 -7.40 16.41
N LYS A 78 2.64 -7.81 15.51
CA LYS A 78 2.60 -9.16 14.92
C LYS A 78 3.89 -9.50 14.15
N LEU A 79 4.49 -8.53 13.49
CA LEU A 79 5.75 -8.68 12.77
C LEU A 79 6.99 -8.59 13.68
N GLY A 80 6.82 -8.29 14.97
CA GLY A 80 7.94 -8.08 15.89
C GLY A 80 8.77 -6.85 15.53
N LEU A 81 8.11 -5.81 15.01
CA LEU A 81 8.70 -4.49 14.79
C LEU A 81 8.65 -3.67 16.10
N PRO A 82 9.59 -2.74 16.30
CA PRO A 82 9.55 -1.88 17.48
C PRO A 82 8.23 -1.10 17.50
N PRO A 83 7.64 -0.87 18.69
CA PRO A 83 6.43 -0.07 18.80
C PRO A 83 6.75 1.37 18.43
N GLU A 84 6.46 1.73 17.18
CA GLU A 84 6.53 3.10 16.72
C GLU A 84 5.45 3.93 17.41
N LYS A 85 5.79 5.13 17.89
CA LYS A 85 4.80 5.98 18.58
C LYS A 85 3.67 6.44 17.66
N LYS A 86 3.89 6.51 16.34
CA LYS A 86 2.94 7.00 15.33
C LYS A 86 3.15 6.33 13.97
N CYS A 87 2.55 5.17 13.73
CA CYS A 87 2.61 4.47 12.43
C CYS A 87 1.90 5.29 11.33
N GLU A 88 0.83 5.99 11.72
CA GLU A 88 0.06 6.95 10.93
C GLU A 88 0.96 7.98 10.24
N ARG A 89 1.97 8.50 10.95
CA ARG A 89 2.84 9.52 10.38
C ARG A 89 3.66 8.97 9.22
N ILE A 90 4.16 7.74 9.36
CA ILE A 90 4.88 7.05 8.28
C ILE A 90 3.91 6.78 7.14
N TYR A 91 2.72 6.27 7.44
CA TYR A 91 1.67 5.98 6.46
C TYR A 91 1.27 7.21 5.63
N ILE A 92 0.95 8.33 6.28
CA ILE A 92 0.58 9.59 5.62
C ILE A 92 1.76 10.11 4.78
N PHE A 93 2.97 10.06 5.31
CA PHE A 93 4.16 10.50 4.58
C PHE A 93 4.40 9.66 3.32
N ARG A 94 4.28 8.33 3.45
CA ARG A 94 4.49 7.38 2.36
C ARG A 94 3.43 7.49 1.27
N LYS A 95 2.18 7.77 1.65
CA LYS A 95 1.08 7.99 0.71
C LYS A 95 1.45 9.00 -0.39
N ASP A 96 2.13 10.09 -0.06
CA ASP A 96 2.50 11.11 -1.05
C ASP A 96 3.53 10.58 -2.06
N GLY A 97 4.51 9.79 -1.58
CA GLY A 97 5.48 9.10 -2.44
C GLY A 97 4.84 8.02 -3.31
N TRP A 98 4.01 7.17 -2.70
CA TRP A 98 3.29 6.10 -3.40
C TRP A 98 2.21 6.61 -4.35
N MET A 99 1.75 7.86 -4.22
CA MET A 99 0.79 8.42 -5.16
C MET A 99 1.36 8.39 -6.58
N ARG A 100 2.64 8.72 -6.77
CA ARG A 100 3.29 8.62 -8.08
C ARG A 100 3.30 7.18 -8.57
N ASP A 101 3.63 6.25 -7.67
CA ASP A 101 3.65 4.81 -7.96
C ASP A 101 2.29 4.27 -8.38
N ILE A 102 1.25 4.55 -7.60
CA ILE A 102 -0.12 4.13 -7.88
C ILE A 102 -0.63 4.77 -9.17
N MET A 103 -0.41 6.07 -9.37
CA MET A 103 -0.85 6.75 -10.60
C MET A 103 -0.13 6.17 -11.82
N GLY A 104 1.17 5.89 -11.71
CA GLY A 104 1.93 5.20 -12.73
C GLY A 104 1.36 3.82 -13.03
N LEU A 105 1.09 3.01 -12.01
CA LEU A 105 0.54 1.65 -12.16
C LEU A 105 -0.86 1.66 -12.79
N VAL A 106 -1.77 2.51 -12.30
CA VAL A 106 -3.17 2.59 -12.75
C VAL A 106 -3.28 3.08 -14.20
N HIS A 107 -2.41 4.01 -14.61
CA HIS A 107 -2.40 4.53 -15.98
C HIS A 107 -1.43 3.79 -16.90
N SER A 108 -0.62 2.87 -16.36
CA SER A 108 0.23 2.01 -17.18
C SER A 108 -0.61 0.92 -17.83
N ASP A 109 -0.46 0.79 -19.15
CA ASP A 109 -0.94 -0.37 -19.91
C ASP A 109 -0.07 -1.63 -19.61
N PHE A 110 0.23 -1.93 -18.35
CA PHE A 110 0.96 -3.14 -17.98
C PHE A 110 0.07 -4.38 -18.22
N PRO A 111 0.58 -5.48 -18.82
CA PRO A 111 1.97 -5.75 -19.24
C PRO A 111 2.35 -5.29 -20.65
N ARG A 112 1.43 -4.65 -21.40
CA ARG A 112 1.63 -4.27 -22.81
C ARG A 112 2.69 -3.19 -23.03
N THR A 113 2.82 -2.20 -22.14
CA THR A 113 3.74 -1.06 -22.30
C THR A 113 5.03 -1.15 -21.47
N LYS A 114 5.11 -2.03 -20.46
CA LYS A 114 6.28 -2.20 -19.56
C LYS A 114 6.83 -0.91 -18.92
N GLN A 115 6.07 0.17 -18.87
CA GLN A 115 6.63 1.52 -18.72
C GLN A 115 6.61 2.09 -17.30
N TYR A 116 6.12 1.36 -16.30
CA TYR A 116 6.11 1.87 -14.93
C TYR A 116 6.77 0.92 -13.95
N LEU A 117 7.89 1.38 -13.39
CA LEU A 117 8.61 0.72 -12.30
C LEU A 117 8.27 1.48 -10.99
N PRO A 118 7.73 0.82 -9.97
CA PRO A 118 7.34 1.46 -8.71
C PRO A 118 8.59 1.72 -7.84
N GLY A 119 9.41 2.69 -8.26
CA GLY A 119 10.73 2.95 -7.69
C GLY A 119 10.66 3.44 -6.23
N TYR A 120 9.64 4.22 -5.87
CA TYR A 120 9.48 4.69 -4.50
C TYR A 120 9.11 3.53 -3.56
N LEU A 121 8.18 2.67 -3.98
CA LEU A 121 7.79 1.47 -3.26
C LEU A 121 8.99 0.54 -3.06
N TYR A 122 9.75 0.28 -4.13
CA TYR A 122 10.96 -0.53 -4.05
C TYR A 122 11.97 0.05 -3.07
N LEU A 123 12.24 1.36 -3.14
CA LEU A 123 13.10 2.06 -2.19
C LEU A 123 12.61 1.91 -0.74
N SER A 124 11.29 2.05 -0.53
CA SER A 124 10.67 1.91 0.80
C SER A 124 10.56 0.47 1.29
N MET A 125 10.58 -0.54 0.44
CA MET A 125 10.44 -1.94 0.87
C MET A 125 11.78 -2.65 1.01
N ILE A 126 12.67 -2.45 0.04
CA ILE A 126 13.86 -3.27 -0.17
C ILE A 126 15.11 -2.53 0.27
N SER A 127 15.24 -1.26 -0.13
CA SER A 127 16.48 -0.51 0.10
C SER A 127 16.56 0.06 1.52
N ASN A 128 15.53 0.80 1.96
CA ASN A 128 15.56 1.51 3.24
C ASN A 128 14.17 1.54 3.90
N PRO A 129 13.67 0.37 4.36
CA PRO A 129 12.35 0.29 4.95
C PRO A 129 12.24 1.09 6.25
N LEU A 130 11.05 1.65 6.47
CA LEU A 130 10.68 2.54 7.57
C LEU A 130 11.50 3.84 7.66
N THR A 131 12.34 4.14 6.66
CA THR A 131 13.12 5.38 6.62
C THR A 131 12.36 6.48 5.90
N ILE A 132 12.10 7.59 6.60
CA ILE A 132 11.42 8.78 6.08
C ILE A 132 12.44 9.67 5.34
N TYR A 133 12.25 9.88 4.05
CA TYR A 133 13.05 10.79 3.22
C TYR A 133 12.20 11.94 2.70
N VAL A 134 12.64 13.19 2.93
CA VAL A 134 12.06 14.37 2.26
C VAL A 134 12.21 14.28 0.73
N ASP A 135 11.25 14.85 -0.01
CA ASP A 135 11.04 14.63 -1.46
C ASP A 135 12.33 14.70 -2.30
N GLU A 136 13.13 15.76 -2.19
CA GLU A 136 14.39 15.91 -2.95
C GLU A 136 15.43 14.82 -2.65
N VAL A 137 15.41 14.26 -1.44
CA VAL A 137 16.30 13.17 -1.05
C VAL A 137 15.76 11.84 -1.57
N SER A 138 14.45 11.68 -1.58
CA SER A 138 13.80 10.48 -2.12
C SER A 138 14.01 10.34 -3.64
N GLU A 139 13.89 11.42 -4.41
CA GLU A 139 14.10 11.40 -5.87
C GLU A 139 15.53 11.05 -6.23
N ARG A 140 16.51 11.70 -5.58
CA ARG A 140 17.94 11.35 -5.74
C ARG A 140 18.22 9.89 -5.43
N LYS A 141 17.59 9.34 -4.38
CA LYS A 141 17.75 7.93 -4.01
C LYS A 141 17.11 6.98 -5.02
N ILE A 142 16.00 7.36 -5.64
CA ILE A 142 15.38 6.60 -6.73
C ILE A 142 16.29 6.58 -7.95
N ASP A 143 16.87 7.72 -8.32
CA ASP A 143 17.80 7.82 -9.46
C ASP A 143 19.10 7.03 -9.24
N GLU A 144 19.48 6.80 -7.97
CA GLU A 144 20.63 5.99 -7.56
C GLU A 144 20.34 4.47 -7.51
N LEU A 145 19.08 4.03 -7.71
CA LEU A 145 18.73 2.60 -7.65
C LEU A 145 19.34 1.82 -8.82
N ASP A 146 19.81 0.61 -8.55
CA ASP A 146 20.16 -0.32 -9.61
C ASP A 146 18.90 -0.75 -10.36
N THR A 147 18.88 -0.45 -11.65
CA THR A 147 17.73 -0.77 -12.50
C THR A 147 17.58 -2.28 -12.67
N SER A 148 18.65 -3.10 -12.55
CA SER A 148 18.51 -4.55 -12.63
C SER A 148 17.66 -5.11 -11.50
N ASP A 149 17.91 -4.67 -10.26
CA ASP A 149 17.20 -5.19 -9.09
C ASP A 149 15.73 -4.76 -9.12
N LEU A 150 15.47 -3.53 -9.59
CA LEU A 150 14.11 -3.03 -9.79
C LEU A 150 13.35 -3.83 -10.85
N VAL A 151 14.02 -4.24 -11.93
CA VAL A 151 13.43 -5.10 -12.98
C VAL A 151 13.10 -6.48 -12.42
N GLU A 152 13.99 -7.07 -11.62
CA GLU A 152 13.76 -8.36 -10.95
C GLU A 152 12.57 -8.31 -9.99
N PHE A 153 12.43 -7.22 -9.22
CA PHE A 153 11.28 -6.99 -8.36
C PHE A 153 9.96 -6.81 -9.12
N THR A 154 10.01 -6.17 -10.29
CA THR A 154 8.79 -5.74 -11.01
C THR A 154 7.91 -6.93 -11.41
N GLY A 155 8.48 -8.06 -11.83
CA GLY A 155 7.71 -9.24 -12.22
C GLY A 155 6.80 -9.76 -11.10
N PRO A 156 7.38 -10.21 -9.96
CA PRO A 156 6.61 -10.65 -8.79
C PRO A 156 5.65 -9.59 -8.25
N PHE A 157 6.08 -8.31 -8.25
CA PHE A 157 5.21 -7.23 -7.80
C PHE A 157 3.98 -7.05 -8.71
N CYS A 158 4.12 -7.16 -10.03
CA CYS A 158 3.00 -7.04 -10.94
C CYS A 158 1.97 -8.16 -10.78
N GLU A 159 2.41 -9.38 -10.48
CA GLU A 159 1.51 -10.49 -10.15
C GLU A 159 0.74 -10.21 -8.85
N HIS A 160 1.47 -9.76 -7.81
CA HIS A 160 0.89 -9.32 -6.55
C HIS A 160 -0.14 -8.19 -6.76
N TYR A 161 0.22 -7.11 -7.48
CA TYR A 161 -0.64 -5.97 -7.78
C TYR A 161 -1.91 -6.40 -8.52
N SER A 162 -1.77 -7.27 -9.53
CA SER A 162 -2.90 -7.80 -10.31
C SER A 162 -3.87 -8.59 -9.43
N TRP A 163 -3.34 -9.42 -8.53
CA TRP A 163 -4.14 -10.13 -7.52
C TRP A 163 -4.85 -9.16 -6.57
N LEU A 164 -4.14 -8.15 -6.07
CA LEU A 164 -4.63 -7.18 -5.11
C LEU A 164 -5.80 -6.38 -5.68
N VAL A 165 -5.60 -5.77 -6.86
CA VAL A 165 -6.64 -4.98 -7.56
C VAL A 165 -7.88 -5.82 -7.82
N LYS A 166 -7.71 -7.04 -8.33
CA LYS A 166 -8.83 -7.97 -8.60
C LYS A 166 -9.58 -8.31 -7.31
N THR A 167 -8.86 -8.59 -6.23
CA THR A 167 -9.44 -8.98 -4.95
C THR A 167 -10.24 -7.84 -4.34
N ILE A 168 -9.65 -6.64 -4.27
CA ILE A 168 -10.30 -5.44 -3.73
C ILE A 168 -11.54 -5.09 -4.56
N THR A 169 -11.42 -5.06 -5.89
CA THR A 169 -12.53 -4.72 -6.79
C THR A 169 -13.71 -5.66 -6.62
N ASN A 170 -13.48 -6.96 -6.38
CA ASN A 170 -14.55 -7.92 -6.13
C ASN A 170 -15.18 -7.78 -4.75
N THR A 171 -14.46 -7.22 -3.78
CA THR A 171 -14.95 -7.00 -2.41
C THR A 171 -15.76 -5.71 -2.28
N ILE A 172 -15.43 -4.68 -3.06
CA ILE A 172 -16.12 -3.37 -2.99
C ILE A 172 -17.36 -3.25 -3.91
N LYS A 173 -17.55 -4.18 -4.85
CA LYS A 173 -18.73 -4.29 -5.72
C LYS A 173 -19.90 -4.96 -5.00
#